data_AF-A0A2K6UGT6-F1
#
_entry.id   AF-A0A2K6UGT6-F1
#
_cell.length_a   1.000
_cell.length_b   1.000
_cell.length_c   1.000
_cell.angle_alpha   90.00
_cell.angle_beta   90.00
_cell.angle_gamma   90.00
#
_symmetry.space_group_name_H-M   'P 1'
#
loop_
_entity.id
_entity.type
_entity.pdbx_description
1 polymer ?
#
loop_
_entity_poly.entity_id
_entity_poly.type
_entity_poly.pdbx_seq_one_letter_code
_entity_poly.pdbx_strand_id
1 'polypeptide(L)'
;MSQGDSNPAAIPHAAEDIQGDDRWMSQHNRFVLDCKDKEPDVLFVGDSMVQLMQQYEIWRELFSPLHALNFGIGGDTTRHVLWRLKNGELENIKPKVIVVWVGTNNHENTAEEVAGGIEAIVKLINTRQPQA
;
A
#
# COMPACT_ATOMS: atom_id res chain seq x y z
N MET A 1 32.50 -12.57 2.43
CA MET A 1 31.61 -11.83 1.52
C MET A 1 30.54 -11.25 2.42
N SER A 2 30.56 -9.94 2.66
CA SER A 2 29.55 -9.29 3.50
C SER A 2 28.18 -9.51 2.85
N GLN A 3 27.21 -9.98 3.62
CA GLN A 3 25.81 -9.78 3.26
C GLN A 3 25.65 -8.27 3.13
N GLY A 4 25.52 -7.76 1.90
CA GLY A 4 25.30 -6.34 1.67
C GLY A 4 24.04 -5.94 2.42
N ASP A 5 24.14 -4.91 3.26
CA ASP A 5 23.09 -4.44 4.15
C ASP A 5 21.76 -4.35 3.39
N SER A 6 20.83 -5.26 3.71
CA SER A 6 19.51 -5.29 3.08
C SER A 6 18.74 -4.09 3.60
N ASN A 7 18.36 -3.16 2.70
CA ASN A 7 17.61 -1.97 3.06
C ASN A 7 16.36 -2.35 3.88
N PRO A 8 16.28 -2.01 5.17
CA PRO A 8 15.19 -2.42 6.04
C PRO A 8 13.84 -1.92 5.53
N ALA A 9 13.78 -0.71 4.95
CA ALA A 9 12.57 -0.12 4.39
C ALA A 9 12.01 -0.89 3.17
N ALA A 10 12.79 -1.80 2.57
CA ALA A 10 12.40 -2.63 1.43
C ALA A 10 12.08 -4.10 1.83
N ILE A 11 12.14 -4.43 3.12
CA ILE A 11 11.78 -5.77 3.62
C ILE A 11 10.31 -5.75 4.05
N PRO A 12 9.43 -6.59 3.46
CA PRO A 12 8.02 -6.61 3.81
C PRO A 12 7.82 -7.06 5.26
N HIS A 13 7.03 -6.31 6.03
CA HIS A 13 6.72 -6.60 7.42
C HIS A 13 5.28 -6.20 7.74
N ALA A 14 4.51 -7.06 8.41
CA ALA A 14 3.19 -6.70 8.91
C ALA A 14 3.31 -5.76 10.12
N ALA A 15 2.40 -4.80 10.30
CA ALA A 15 2.40 -4.03 11.53
C ALA A 15 1.88 -4.90 12.69
N GLU A 16 2.67 -5.03 13.74
CA GLU A 16 2.28 -5.80 14.94
C GLU A 16 1.23 -5.03 15.75
N ASP A 17 0.19 -5.74 16.21
CA ASP A 17 -0.80 -5.16 17.10
C ASP A 17 -0.29 -5.13 18.54
N ILE A 18 0.11 -3.93 18.97
CA ILE A 18 0.51 -3.64 20.35
C ILE A 18 -0.61 -2.98 21.18
N GLN A 19 -1.77 -2.71 20.57
CA GLN A 19 -2.93 -2.07 21.22
C GLN A 19 -4.01 -3.09 21.60
N GLY A 20 -4.09 -4.23 20.91
CA GLY A 20 -4.94 -5.38 21.23
C GLY A 20 -6.31 -5.37 20.54
N ASP A 21 -6.50 -4.54 19.52
CA ASP A 21 -7.77 -4.39 18.79
C ASP A 21 -7.73 -4.89 17.33
N ASP A 22 -6.58 -5.40 16.88
CA ASP A 22 -6.32 -6.00 15.57
C ASP A 22 -6.79 -5.15 14.37
N ARG A 23 -6.83 -3.82 14.52
CA ARG A 23 -7.38 -2.92 13.50
C ARG A 23 -6.57 -2.90 12.21
N TRP A 24 -5.25 -3.09 12.28
CA TRP A 24 -4.40 -3.08 11.07
C TRP A 24 -4.72 -4.28 10.18
N MET A 25 -4.76 -5.49 10.75
CA MET A 25 -5.15 -6.70 10.04
C MET A 25 -6.61 -6.66 9.59
N SER A 26 -7.52 -6.11 10.40
CA SER A 26 -8.92 -5.93 10.02
C SER A 26 -9.08 -5.08 8.75
N GLN A 27 -8.31 -3.98 8.62
CA GLN A 27 -8.30 -3.15 7.42
C GLN A 27 -7.70 -3.89 6.22
N HIS A 28 -6.57 -4.58 6.39
CA HIS A 28 -5.98 -5.42 5.35
C HIS A 28 -6.96 -6.47 4.83
N ASN A 29 -7.62 -7.21 5.73
CA ASN A 29 -8.58 -8.25 5.37
C ASN A 29 -9.78 -7.67 4.59
N ARG A 30 -10.24 -6.46 4.94
CA ARG A 30 -11.27 -5.75 4.17
C ARG A 30 -10.80 -5.45 2.75
N PHE A 31 -9.56 -5.02 2.55
CA PHE A 31 -9.01 -4.75 1.22
C PHE A 31 -8.85 -6.00 0.38
N VAL A 32 -8.41 -7.11 0.99
CA VAL A 32 -8.37 -8.42 0.33
C VAL A 32 -9.77 -8.88 -0.07
N LEU A 33 -10.80 -8.59 0.73
CA LEU A 33 -12.20 -8.86 0.36
C LEU A 33 -12.66 -7.97 -0.79
N ASP A 34 -12.37 -6.66 -0.75
CA ASP A 34 -12.68 -5.74 -1.84
C ASP A 34 -12.07 -6.20 -3.17
N CYS A 35 -10.86 -6.76 -3.15
CA CYS A 35 -10.23 -7.35 -4.33
C CYS A 35 -10.97 -8.55 -4.92
N LYS A 36 -11.76 -9.29 -4.13
CA LYS A 36 -12.55 -10.43 -4.62
C LYS A 36 -13.85 -10.01 -5.28
N ASP A 37 -14.44 -8.92 -4.78
CA ASP A 37 -15.81 -8.54 -5.13
C ASP A 37 -15.88 -7.33 -6.09
N LYS A 38 -14.75 -6.68 -6.38
CA LYS A 38 -14.68 -5.44 -7.17
C LYS A 38 -13.62 -5.50 -8.26
N GLU A 39 -13.83 -4.72 -9.32
CA GLU A 39 -12.94 -4.62 -10.47
C GLU A 39 -12.54 -3.14 -10.70
N PRO A 40 -11.56 -2.60 -9.95
CA PRO A 40 -11.17 -1.20 -10.07
C PRO A 40 -10.39 -0.92 -11.34
N ASP A 41 -10.59 0.27 -11.92
CA ASP A 41 -9.71 0.83 -12.95
C ASP A 41 -8.49 1.54 -12.33
N VAL A 42 -8.65 2.09 -11.12
CA VAL A 42 -7.59 2.80 -10.39
C VAL A 42 -7.46 2.26 -8.96
N LEU A 43 -6.23 1.99 -8.52
CA LEU A 43 -5.97 1.56 -7.15
C LEU A 43 -5.04 2.55 -6.46
N PHE A 44 -5.46 3.09 -5.32
CA PHE A 44 -4.63 3.91 -4.45
C PHE A 44 -4.11 3.08 -3.29
N VAL A 45 -2.80 3.08 -3.04
CA VAL A 45 -2.16 2.36 -1.93
C VAL A 45 -1.21 3.30 -1.19
N GLY A 46 -1.21 3.24 0.14
CA GLY A 46 -0.32 4.11 0.90
C GLY A 46 -0.69 4.28 2.36
N ASP A 47 -0.27 5.40 2.90
CA ASP A 47 -0.45 5.76 4.31
C ASP A 47 -1.72 6.59 4.56
N SER A 48 -1.74 7.34 5.66
CA SER A 48 -2.82 8.26 6.05
C SER A 48 -3.16 9.28 4.98
N MET A 49 -2.20 9.74 4.17
CA MET A 49 -2.46 10.72 3.11
C MET A 49 -3.41 10.14 2.07
N VAL A 50 -3.24 8.85 1.74
CA VAL A 50 -4.16 8.11 0.86
C VAL A 50 -5.48 7.85 1.58
N GLN A 51 -5.43 7.33 2.80
CA GLN A 51 -6.63 6.95 3.55
C GLN A 51 -7.59 8.13 3.76
N LEU A 52 -7.06 9.26 4.21
CA LEU A 52 -7.84 10.45 4.54
C LEU A 52 -8.39 11.12 3.29
N MET A 53 -7.74 10.99 2.14
CA MET A 53 -8.25 11.53 0.87
C MET A 53 -9.67 11.05 0.58
N GLN A 54 -9.99 9.79 0.90
CA GLN A 54 -11.33 9.23 0.73
C GLN A 54 -12.40 9.85 1.63
N GLN A 55 -12.00 10.48 2.74
CA GLN A 55 -12.92 11.04 3.73
C GLN A 55 -13.39 12.46 3.37
N TYR A 56 -12.81 13.07 2.33
CA TYR A 56 -13.21 14.39 1.85
C TYR A 56 -14.10 14.29 0.60
N GLU A 57 -14.97 15.28 0.43
CA GLU A 57 -15.90 15.42 -0.69
C GLU A 57 -15.21 15.23 -2.06
N ILE A 58 -13.96 15.68 -2.16
CA ILE A 58 -13.13 15.63 -3.37
C ILE A 58 -12.97 14.20 -3.91
N TRP A 59 -12.98 13.17 -3.05
CA TRP A 59 -12.89 11.79 -3.50
C TRP A 59 -14.13 11.35 -4.28
N ARG A 60 -15.31 11.77 -3.81
CA ARG A 60 -16.58 11.47 -4.48
C ARG A 60 -16.65 12.18 -5.82
N GLU A 61 -16.16 13.42 -5.88
CA GLU A 61 -16.19 14.24 -7.09
C GLU A 61 -15.18 13.77 -8.15
N LEU A 62 -13.94 13.47 -7.76
CA LEU A 62 -12.85 13.26 -8.72
C LEU A 62 -12.46 11.79 -8.93
N PHE A 63 -12.46 10.96 -7.88
CA PHE A 63 -11.86 9.62 -7.95
C PHE A 63 -12.89 8.50 -8.00
N SER A 64 -14.05 8.68 -7.38
CA SER A 64 -15.14 7.69 -7.44
C SER A 64 -15.64 7.42 -8.87
N PRO A 65 -15.76 8.44 -9.77
CA PRO A 65 -16.12 8.20 -11.18
C PRO A 65 -15.08 7.38 -11.95
N LEU A 66 -13.85 7.26 -11.44
CA LEU A 66 -12.77 6.48 -12.05
C LEU A 66 -12.77 5.01 -11.60
N HIS A 67 -13.84 4.54 -10.94
CA HIS A 67 -13.91 3.20 -10.36
C HIS A 67 -12.70 2.90 -9.46
N ALA A 68 -12.37 3.84 -8.57
CA ALA A 68 -11.18 3.75 -7.73
C ALA A 68 -11.39 2.96 -6.44
N LEU A 69 -10.39 2.17 -6.05
CA LEU A 69 -10.24 1.64 -4.69
C LEU A 69 -9.16 2.39 -3.90
N ASN A 70 -9.35 2.48 -2.59
CA ASN A 70 -8.43 3.15 -1.66
C ASN A 70 -7.99 2.20 -0.56
N PHE A 71 -6.73 1.75 -0.65
CA PHE A 71 -6.07 0.87 0.32
C PHE A 71 -5.03 1.66 1.15
N GLY A 72 -5.43 2.85 1.61
CA GLY A 72 -4.67 3.64 2.57
C GLY A 72 -4.87 3.14 4.00
N ILE A 73 -3.78 3.01 4.76
CA ILE A 73 -3.83 2.76 6.21
C ILE A 73 -2.96 3.79 6.93
N GLY A 74 -3.54 4.54 7.86
CA GLY A 74 -2.81 5.50 8.67
C GLY A 74 -1.64 4.88 9.43
N GLY A 75 -0.48 5.53 9.39
CA GLY A 75 0.75 5.08 10.05
C GLY A 75 1.56 4.05 9.25
N ASP A 76 1.10 3.62 8.07
CA ASP A 76 1.88 2.69 7.25
C ASP A 76 3.23 3.26 6.81
N THR A 77 4.23 2.38 6.85
CA THR A 77 5.56 2.58 6.26
C THR A 77 5.65 1.84 4.93
N THR A 78 6.74 2.05 4.18
CA THR A 78 7.03 1.27 2.97
C THR A 78 6.98 -0.24 3.19
N ARG A 79 7.47 -0.72 4.34
CA ARG A 79 7.50 -2.16 4.70
C ARG A 79 6.10 -2.74 4.88
N HIS A 80 5.20 -1.96 5.48
CA HIS A 80 3.82 -2.35 5.73
C HIS A 80 3.05 -2.43 4.40
N VAL A 81 3.15 -1.40 3.56
CA VAL A 81 2.54 -1.41 2.21
C VAL A 81 3.09 -2.58 1.39
N LEU A 82 4.40 -2.79 1.39
CA LEU A 82 5.01 -3.89 0.65
C LEU A 82 4.52 -5.26 1.12
N TRP A 83 4.32 -5.44 2.42
CA TRP A 83 3.72 -6.65 2.96
C TRP A 83 2.27 -6.81 2.48
N ARG A 84 1.44 -5.77 2.60
CA ARG A 84 0.02 -5.83 2.19
C ARG A 84 -0.16 -6.22 0.73
N LEU A 85 0.61 -5.58 -0.17
CA LEU A 85 0.59 -5.87 -1.60
C LEU A 85 1.02 -7.30 -1.93
N LYS A 86 1.96 -7.87 -1.17
CA LYS A 86 2.38 -9.28 -1.35
C LYS A 86 1.33 -10.27 -0.86
N ASN A 87 0.46 -9.87 0.07
CA ASN A 87 -0.45 -10.74 0.79
C ASN A 87 -1.92 -10.51 0.39
N GLY A 88 -2.20 -10.40 -0.92
CA GLY A 88 -3.56 -10.50 -1.45
C GLY A 88 -4.18 -9.20 -1.96
N GLU A 89 -3.64 -8.03 -1.59
CA GLU A 89 -4.21 -6.74 -2.04
C GLU A 89 -3.97 -6.41 -3.52
N LEU A 90 -3.24 -7.26 -4.24
CA LEU A 90 -3.07 -7.18 -5.70
C LEU A 90 -3.66 -8.40 -6.43
N GLU A 91 -4.43 -9.25 -5.76
CA GLU A 91 -5.02 -10.45 -6.36
C GLU A 91 -6.42 -10.16 -6.91
N ASN A 92 -6.84 -10.90 -7.95
CA ASN A 92 -8.19 -10.86 -8.55
C ASN A 92 -8.62 -9.54 -9.22
N ILE A 93 -7.85 -8.46 -9.05
CA ILE A 93 -8.05 -7.17 -9.72
C ILE A 93 -7.05 -6.95 -10.85
N LYS A 94 -7.39 -6.07 -11.79
CA LYS A 94 -6.51 -5.63 -12.89
C LYS A 94 -6.63 -4.12 -13.12
N PRO A 95 -6.20 -3.28 -12.15
CA PRO A 95 -6.22 -1.84 -12.34
C PRO A 95 -5.36 -1.44 -13.53
N LYS A 96 -5.74 -0.32 -14.17
CA LYS A 96 -5.00 0.34 -15.25
C LYS A 96 -3.99 1.34 -14.73
N VAL A 97 -4.19 1.82 -13.51
CA VAL A 97 -3.33 2.79 -12.83
C VAL A 97 -3.24 2.42 -11.35
N ILE A 98 -2.03 2.38 -10.81
CA ILE A 98 -1.79 2.24 -9.37
C ILE A 98 -1.08 3.49 -8.85
N VAL A 99 -1.71 4.18 -7.92
CA VAL A 99 -1.17 5.37 -7.24
C VAL A 99 -0.53 4.93 -5.93
N VAL A 100 0.78 5.18 -5.79
CA VAL A 100 1.55 4.87 -4.57
C VAL A 100 1.88 6.18 -3.86
N TRP A 101 1.50 6.28 -2.59
CA TRP A 101 1.91 7.40 -1.73
C TRP A 101 2.18 6.94 -0.30
N VAL A 102 3.46 6.70 -0.01
CA VAL A 102 3.96 6.26 1.29
C VAL A 102 5.40 6.77 1.49
N GLY A 103 5.83 6.86 2.75
CA GLY A 103 7.22 7.10 3.12
C GLY A 103 7.39 8.14 4.22
N THR A 104 6.39 9.01 4.44
CA THR A 104 6.47 10.05 5.48
C THR A 104 6.54 9.48 6.89
N ASN A 105 6.09 8.24 7.11
CA ASN A 105 6.09 7.57 8.41
C ASN A 105 7.32 6.67 8.65
N ASN A 106 8.28 6.62 7.71
CA ASN A 106 9.51 5.85 7.87
C ASN A 106 10.54 6.59 8.73
N HIS A 107 10.17 6.92 9.97
CA HIS A 107 10.94 7.79 10.87
C HIS A 107 12.35 7.27 11.23
N GLU A 108 12.54 5.94 11.19
CA GLU A 108 13.79 5.26 11.56
C GLU A 108 14.72 5.04 10.36
N ASN A 109 14.31 5.43 9.15
CA ASN A 109 15.05 5.16 7.92
C ASN A 109 15.66 6.43 7.32
N THR A 110 16.79 6.28 6.63
CA THR A 110 17.36 7.38 5.85
C THR A 110 16.52 7.65 4.60
N ALA A 111 16.70 8.82 3.97
CA ALA A 111 15.98 9.16 2.74
C ALA A 111 16.25 8.14 1.62
N GLU A 112 17.48 7.63 1.52
CA GLU A 112 17.89 6.62 0.54
C GLU A 112 17.22 5.28 0.80
N GLU A 113 17.09 4.88 2.07
CA GLU A 113 16.36 3.68 2.45
C GLU A 113 14.89 3.80 2.10
N VAL A 114 14.24 4.93 2.41
CA VAL A 114 12.83 5.18 2.05
C VAL A 114 12.62 5.14 0.54
N ALA A 115 13.49 5.80 -0.23
CA ALA A 115 13.46 5.75 -1.68
C ALA A 115 13.57 4.29 -2.20
N GLY A 116 14.51 3.51 -1.66
CA GLY A 116 14.65 2.09 -1.99
C GLY A 116 13.43 1.23 -1.60
N GLY A 117 12.73 1.59 -0.51
CA GLY A 117 11.46 0.97 -0.12
C GLY A 117 10.34 1.26 -1.13
N ILE A 118 10.24 2.51 -1.59
CA ILE A 118 9.28 2.91 -2.65
C ILE A 118 9.62 2.19 -3.96
N GLU A 119 10.89 2.11 -4.35
CA GLU A 119 11.31 1.35 -5.52
C GLU A 119 10.94 -0.13 -5.41
N ALA A 120 11.09 -0.74 -4.22
CA ALA A 120 10.70 -2.12 -3.99
C ALA A 120 9.18 -2.33 -4.18
N ILE A 121 8.36 -1.36 -3.75
CA ILE A 121 6.91 -1.36 -3.98
C ILE A 121 6.61 -1.31 -5.49
N VAL A 122 7.22 -0.37 -6.23
CA VAL A 122 7.01 -0.24 -7.68
C VAL A 122 7.45 -1.51 -8.42
N LYS A 123 8.60 -2.09 -8.05
CA LYS A 123 9.08 -3.36 -8.63
C LYS A 123 8.09 -4.51 -8.39
N LEU A 124 7.54 -4.61 -7.17
CA LEU A 124 6.51 -5.61 -6.86
C LEU A 124 5.24 -5.40 -7.70
N ILE A 125 4.76 -4.16 -7.80
CA ILE A 125 3.58 -3.80 -8.58
C ILE A 125 3.79 -4.21 -10.04
N ASN A 126 4.89 -3.79 -10.67
CA ASN A 126 5.19 -4.11 -12.07
C ASN A 126 5.34 -5.63 -12.31
N THR A 127 5.71 -6.40 -11.29
CA THR A 127 5.79 -7.86 -11.37
C THR A 127 4.40 -8.52 -11.30
N ARG A 128 3.52 -8.02 -10.42
CA ARG A 128 2.20 -8.61 -10.15
C ARG A 128 1.11 -8.09 -11.10
N GLN A 129 1.25 -6.84 -11.55
CA GLN A 129 0.29 -6.08 -12.35
C GLN A 129 1.04 -5.38 -13.50
N PRO A 130 1.68 -6.14 -14.42
CA PRO A 130 2.53 -5.57 -15.47
C PRO A 130 1.79 -4.69 -16.49
N GLN A 131 0.46 -4.73 -16.51
CA GLN A 131 -0.38 -3.92 -17.38
C GLN A 131 -0.80 -2.56 -16.78
N ALA A 132 -0.53 -2.35 -15.48
CA ALA A 132 -0.88 -1.13 -14.77
C ALA A 132 0.14 0.01 -14.98
#